data_AF-X1DYL1-F1
#
_entry.id   AF-X1DYL1-F1
#
_cell.length_a   1.000
_cell.length_b   1.000
_cell.length_c   1.000
_cell.angle_alpha   90.00
_cell.angle_beta   90.00
_cell.angle_gamma   90.00
#
_symmetry.space_group_name_H-M   'P 1'
#
loop_
_entity.id
_entity.type
_entity.pdbx_description
1 polymer ?
#
loop_
_entity_poly.entity_id
_entity_poly.type
_entity_poly.pdbx_seq_one_letter_code
_entity_poly.pdbx_strand_id
1 'polypeptide(L)'
;MFSNPVNFLTAILSFKIPEIEPEIKKYKVHFATGKKDNDPLMAFFRNDFKKWQEWQNQKNFERDFILSFIYYAPNQWLFAGVYKRISCRYIKDHFQYETELHDVGRFFIGRLIISFKKEFRASYLRLEKHYNNF
;
A
#
# COMPACT_ATOMS: atom_id res chain seq x y z
N MET A 1 -7.06 -37.58 -23.90
CA MET A 1 -8.35 -37.26 -23.27
C MET A 1 -8.09 -36.63 -21.93
N PHE A 2 -8.74 -35.50 -21.68
CA PHE A 2 -8.39 -34.51 -20.66
C PHE A 2 -8.73 -34.94 -19.23
N SER A 3 -7.84 -34.64 -18.29
CA SER A 3 -8.17 -34.08 -16.98
C SER A 3 -6.87 -33.72 -16.27
N ASN A 4 -6.23 -32.62 -16.70
CA ASN A 4 -5.29 -31.94 -15.82
C ASN A 4 -6.15 -31.04 -14.92
N PRO A 5 -6.20 -31.27 -13.59
CA PRO A 5 -6.87 -30.36 -12.70
C PRO A 5 -6.15 -29.02 -12.84
N VAL A 6 -6.87 -28.02 -13.36
CA VAL A 6 -6.39 -26.64 -13.37
C VAL A 6 -6.03 -26.31 -11.93
N ASN A 7 -4.73 -26.15 -11.67
CA ASN A 7 -4.19 -25.69 -10.40
C ASN A 7 -4.88 -24.37 -10.04
N PHE A 8 -5.89 -24.45 -9.17
CA PHE A 8 -6.61 -23.31 -8.60
C PHE A 8 -5.74 -22.47 -7.63
N LEU A 9 -4.40 -22.59 -7.68
CA LEU A 9 -3.49 -22.06 -6.68
C LEU A 9 -2.34 -21.17 -7.20
N THR A 10 -2.29 -20.84 -8.49
CA THR A 10 -1.24 -19.94 -9.02
C THR A 10 -1.74 -19.05 -10.15
N ALA A 11 -2.88 -18.39 -9.94
CA ALA A 11 -3.19 -17.15 -10.64
C ALA A 11 -3.06 -15.97 -9.66
N ILE A 12 -1.85 -15.79 -9.10
CA ILE A 12 -1.51 -14.53 -8.44
C ILE A 12 -1.26 -13.55 -9.59
N LEU A 13 -2.32 -12.90 -10.02
CA LEU A 13 -2.28 -11.83 -11.01
C LEU A 13 -1.25 -10.79 -10.55
N SER A 14 -0.18 -10.63 -11.33
CA SER A 14 0.63 -9.41 -11.30
C SER A 14 -0.25 -8.27 -11.84
N PHE A 15 -1.08 -7.73 -10.95
CA PHE A 15 -2.00 -6.66 -11.29
C PHE A 15 -1.24 -5.33 -11.28
N LYS A 16 -0.89 -4.86 -12.47
CA LYS A 16 -0.44 -3.50 -12.68
C LYS A 16 -1.65 -2.59 -12.81
N ILE A 17 -1.64 -1.49 -12.07
CA ILE A 17 -2.59 -0.38 -12.27
C ILE A 17 -1.99 0.47 -13.40
N PRO A 18 -2.52 0.42 -14.64
CA PRO A 18 -1.87 1.04 -15.81
C PRO A 18 -1.63 2.54 -15.64
N GLU A 19 -2.49 3.21 -14.87
CA GLU A 19 -2.40 4.63 -14.55
C GLU A 19 -1.15 5.00 -13.72
N ILE A 20 -0.50 4.03 -13.07
CA ILE A 20 0.69 4.26 -12.23
C ILE A 20 1.97 4.30 -13.07
N GLU A 21 2.08 3.50 -14.13
CA GLU A 21 3.34 3.28 -14.86
C GLU A 21 3.98 4.57 -15.41
N PRO A 22 3.22 5.49 -16.06
CA PRO A 22 3.78 6.73 -16.58
C PRO A 22 4.34 7.65 -15.48
N GLU A 23 3.85 7.51 -14.25
CA GLU A 23 4.17 8.39 -13.13
C GLU A 23 4.92 7.69 -12.01
N ILE A 24 5.49 6.53 -12.26
CA ILE A 24 5.97 5.60 -11.23
C ILE A 24 6.93 6.22 -10.20
N LYS A 25 7.77 7.17 -10.62
CA LYS A 25 8.74 7.88 -9.76
C LYS A 25 8.06 8.82 -8.76
N LYS A 26 6.79 9.18 -8.97
CA LYS A 26 5.98 10.01 -8.05
C LYS A 26 5.36 9.20 -6.91
N TYR A 27 5.54 7.88 -6.89
CA TYR A 27 4.92 7.00 -5.90
C TYR A 27 5.91 6.55 -4.83
N LYS A 28 5.47 6.66 -3.58
CA LYS A 28 6.02 5.94 -2.44
C LYS A 28 5.10 4.77 -2.13
N VAL A 29 5.62 3.55 -2.02
CA VAL A 29 4.84 2.40 -1.54
C VAL A 29 4.86 2.37 -0.03
N HIS A 30 3.72 2.18 0.60
CA HIS A 30 3.58 1.96 2.03
C HIS A 30 3.04 0.57 2.29
N PHE A 31 3.90 -0.31 2.80
CA PHE A 31 3.52 -1.62 3.34
C PHE A 31 3.25 -1.48 4.84
N ALA A 32 2.02 -1.11 5.17
CA ALA A 32 1.55 -0.86 6.53
C ALA A 32 1.53 -2.15 7.35
N THR A 33 2.22 -2.11 8.48
CA THR A 33 2.30 -3.16 9.49
C THR A 33 2.19 -2.47 10.84
N GLY A 34 1.46 -3.05 11.79
CA GLY A 34 1.29 -2.48 13.13
C GLY A 34 1.45 -3.51 14.24
N LYS A 35 1.40 -3.02 15.48
CA LYS A 35 1.23 -3.85 16.68
C LYS A 35 -0.26 -4.09 16.93
N LYS A 36 -0.60 -5.04 17.79
CA LYS A 36 -2.00 -5.42 18.09
C LYS A 36 -2.88 -4.23 18.55
N ASP A 37 -2.30 -3.29 19.30
CA ASP A 37 -2.94 -2.09 19.82
C ASP A 37 -3.03 -0.94 18.80
N ASN A 38 -2.28 -1.03 17.69
CA ASN A 38 -2.22 -0.03 16.63
C ASN A 38 -2.18 -0.71 15.25
N ASP A 39 -3.14 -1.60 15.00
CA ASP A 39 -3.20 -2.43 13.80
C ASP A 39 -3.81 -1.66 12.60
N PRO A 40 -3.08 -1.50 11.48
CA PRO A 40 -3.59 -0.81 10.29
C PRO A 40 -4.80 -1.51 9.66
N LEU A 41 -4.93 -2.84 9.77
CA LEU A 41 -6.08 -3.55 9.23
C LEU A 41 -7.37 -3.23 10.00
N MET A 42 -7.27 -3.18 11.34
CA MET A 42 -8.38 -2.73 12.19
C MET A 42 -8.68 -1.24 12.02
N ALA A 43 -7.67 -0.40 11.78
CA ALA A 43 -7.90 1.00 11.41
C ALA A 43 -8.66 1.10 10.08
N PHE A 44 -8.33 0.27 9.09
CA PHE A 44 -9.02 0.22 7.80
C PHE A 44 -10.49 -0.19 7.94
N PHE A 45 -10.79 -1.26 8.67
CA PHE A 45 -12.17 -1.68 8.91
C PHE A 45 -13.00 -0.66 9.70
N ARG A 46 -12.35 0.21 10.48
CA ARG A 46 -12.99 1.33 11.19
C ARG A 46 -13.05 2.63 10.36
N ASN A 47 -12.63 2.59 9.10
CA ASN A 47 -12.54 3.76 8.22
C ASN A 47 -11.57 4.86 8.72
N ASP A 48 -10.60 4.48 9.56
CA ASP A 48 -9.60 5.34 10.19
C ASP A 48 -8.20 5.21 9.58
N PHE A 49 -8.01 4.33 8.58
CA PHE A 49 -6.70 4.05 8.00
C PHE A 49 -5.99 5.28 7.45
N LYS A 50 -6.72 6.24 6.85
CA LYS A 50 -6.15 7.51 6.38
C LYS A 50 -5.45 8.24 7.54
N LYS A 51 -6.17 8.46 8.65
CA LYS A 51 -5.64 9.14 9.84
C LYS A 51 -4.47 8.35 10.44
N TRP A 52 -4.58 7.02 10.47
CA TRP A 52 -3.51 6.13 10.93
C TRP A 52 -2.24 6.31 10.09
N GLN A 53 -2.38 6.28 8.76
CA GLN A 53 -1.28 6.44 7.82
C GLN A 53 -0.65 7.83 7.92
N GLU A 54 -1.46 8.88 8.06
CA GLU A 54 -0.99 10.27 8.12
C GLU A 54 -0.08 10.58 9.30
N TRP A 55 -0.12 9.77 10.36
CA TRP A 55 0.73 9.92 11.53
C TRP A 55 2.03 9.12 11.39
N GLN A 56 3.17 9.82 11.29
CA GLN A 56 4.46 9.21 10.97
C GLN A 56 5.56 9.67 11.92
N ASN A 57 6.48 8.76 12.29
CA ASN A 57 7.63 9.10 13.14
C ASN A 57 8.79 9.71 12.34
N GLN A 58 8.73 9.65 11.01
CA GLN A 58 9.75 10.15 10.08
C GLN A 58 9.08 10.73 8.83
N LYS A 59 9.85 11.45 8.00
CA LYS A 59 9.38 11.93 6.70
C LYS A 59 9.29 10.79 5.67
N ASN A 60 8.30 9.92 5.81
CA ASN A 60 8.20 8.72 4.99
C ASN A 60 7.53 8.96 3.61
N PHE A 61 6.64 9.95 3.49
CA PHE A 61 5.89 10.26 2.28
C PHE A 61 6.45 11.48 1.54
N GLU A 62 7.70 11.38 1.11
CA GLU A 62 8.40 12.47 0.40
C GLU A 62 8.11 12.51 -1.12
N ARG A 63 7.13 11.74 -1.59
CA ARG A 63 6.64 11.76 -2.98
C ARG A 63 5.20 12.26 -3.05
N ASP A 64 4.72 12.51 -4.26
CA ASP A 64 3.39 13.08 -4.51
C ASP A 64 2.27 12.09 -4.18
N PHE A 65 2.52 10.80 -4.42
CA PHE A 65 1.54 9.75 -4.19
C PHE A 65 2.06 8.68 -3.22
N ILE A 66 1.13 8.12 -2.46
CA ILE A 66 1.34 7.01 -1.54
C ILE A 66 0.51 5.85 -2.04
N LEU A 67 1.16 4.77 -2.47
CA LEU A 67 0.52 3.50 -2.82
C LEU A 67 0.44 2.64 -1.57
N SER A 68 -0.75 2.51 -0.99
CA SER A 68 -0.93 1.94 0.35
C SER A 68 -1.39 0.50 0.29
N PHE A 69 -0.65 -0.34 1.01
CA PHE A 69 -0.93 -1.75 1.22
C PHE A 69 -0.93 -2.05 2.72
N ILE A 70 -1.83 -2.91 3.16
CA ILE A 70 -1.95 -3.33 4.55
C ILE A 70 -1.61 -4.81 4.64
N TYR A 71 -0.80 -5.19 5.62
CA TYR A 71 -0.54 -6.61 5.88
C TYR A 71 -1.85 -7.36 6.14
N TYR A 72 -2.12 -8.40 5.35
CA TYR A 72 -3.31 -9.23 5.48
C TYR A 72 -2.95 -10.64 5.97
N ALA A 73 -1.94 -11.25 5.37
CA ALA A 73 -1.41 -12.56 5.76
C ALA A 73 0.06 -12.68 5.28
N PRO A 74 0.79 -13.78 5.55
CA PRO A 74 2.15 -13.96 5.05
C PRO A 74 2.27 -13.72 3.54
N ASN A 75 3.10 -12.76 3.15
CA ASN A 75 3.29 -12.28 1.77
C ASN A 75 2.03 -11.73 1.09
N GLN A 76 0.92 -11.55 1.80
CA GLN A 76 -0.34 -11.06 1.25
C GLN A 76 -0.66 -9.67 1.78
N TRP A 77 -0.99 -8.76 0.86
CA TRP A 77 -1.20 -7.36 1.19
C TRP A 77 -2.49 -6.84 0.57
N LEU A 78 -3.37 -6.32 1.43
CA LEU A 78 -4.62 -5.68 1.03
C LEU A 78 -4.33 -4.30 0.46
N PHE A 79 -4.83 -4.02 -0.74
CA PHE A 79 -4.77 -2.69 -1.32
C PHE A 79 -5.72 -1.73 -0.57
N ALA A 80 -5.15 -0.67 0.00
CA ALA A 80 -5.85 0.30 0.84
C ALA A 80 -6.02 1.68 0.18
N GLY A 81 -5.61 1.81 -1.09
CA GLY A 81 -5.80 3.00 -1.92
C GLY A 81 -4.51 3.70 -2.33
N VAL A 82 -4.65 4.63 -3.25
CA VAL A 82 -3.63 5.63 -3.58
C VAL A 82 -4.01 6.95 -2.93
N TYR A 83 -3.06 7.58 -2.25
CA TYR A 83 -3.28 8.86 -1.59
C TYR A 83 -2.34 9.92 -2.18
N LYS A 84 -2.89 11.06 -2.56
CA LYS A 84 -2.12 12.25 -2.92
C LYS A 84 -1.68 12.97 -1.65
N ARG A 85 -0.39 13.29 -1.54
CA ARG A 85 0.14 14.13 -0.48
C ARG A 85 -0.22 15.59 -0.75
N ILE A 86 -0.84 16.23 0.23
CA ILE A 86 -1.16 17.67 0.19
C ILE A 86 -0.11 18.46 0.96
N SER A 87 0.09 18.10 2.23
CA SER A 87 1.01 18.82 3.12
C SER A 87 1.66 17.88 4.15
N CYS A 88 2.68 18.38 4.83
CA CYS A 88 3.35 17.70 5.93
C CYS A 88 3.78 18.74 6.95
N ARG A 89 3.39 18.54 8.22
CA ARG A 89 3.79 19.40 9.34
C ARG A 89 4.44 18.58 10.44
N TYR A 90 5.41 19.19 11.11
CA TYR A 90 6.06 18.60 12.26
C TYR A 90 5.30 18.99 13.53
N ILE A 91 4.91 18.00 14.34
CA ILE A 91 4.17 18.18 15.59
C ILE A 91 4.91 17.43 16.69
N LYS A 92 5.52 18.19 17.60
CA LYS A 92 6.35 17.71 18.73
C LYS A 92 7.53 16.87 18.25
N ASP A 93 7.29 15.59 17.98
CA ASP A 93 8.25 14.53 17.64
C ASP A 93 7.77 13.67 16.46
N HIS A 94 6.67 14.06 15.81
CA HIS A 94 6.04 13.34 14.71
C HIS A 94 5.83 14.22 13.49
N PHE A 95 5.67 13.59 12.33
CA PHE A 95 5.24 14.21 11.08
C PHE A 95 3.77 13.84 10.85
N GLN A 96 2.92 14.86 10.83
CA GLN A 96 1.53 14.69 10.43
C GLN A 96 1.39 15.12 8.97
N TYR A 97 0.97 14.17 8.15
CA TYR A 97 0.64 14.41 6.76
C TYR A 97 -0.83 14.79 6.61
N GLU A 98 -1.10 15.55 5.56
CA GLU A 98 -2.44 15.70 5.01
C GLU A 98 -2.44 15.07 3.63
N THR A 99 -3.42 14.19 3.42
CA THR A 99 -3.56 13.43 2.19
C THR A 99 -5.00 13.44 1.69
N GLU A 100 -5.17 13.17 0.40
CA GLU A 100 -6.47 12.97 -0.23
C GLU A 100 -6.49 11.62 -0.94
N LEU A 101 -7.61 10.91 -0.86
CA LEU A 101 -7.78 9.65 -1.59
C LEU A 101 -7.87 9.96 -3.09
N HIS A 102 -6.99 9.33 -3.87
CA HIS A 102 -6.93 9.47 -5.31
C HIS A 102 -7.80 8.41 -6.00
N ASP A 103 -8.30 8.70 -7.20
CA ASP A 103 -9.22 7.81 -7.90
C ASP A 103 -8.56 6.58 -8.53
N VAL A 104 -7.24 6.62 -8.69
CA VAL A 104 -6.44 5.50 -9.21
C VAL A 104 -6.68 4.23 -8.39
N GLY A 105 -7.21 3.21 -9.04
CA GLY A 105 -7.50 1.91 -8.42
C GLY A 105 -8.60 1.95 -7.37
N ARG A 106 -9.38 3.02 -7.22
CA ARG A 106 -10.38 3.19 -6.15
C ARG A 106 -11.35 2.02 -6.02
N PHE A 107 -11.73 1.40 -7.14
CA PHE A 107 -12.61 0.23 -7.16
C PHE A 107 -12.01 -1.00 -6.44
N PHE A 108 -10.69 -1.09 -6.34
CA PHE A 108 -9.97 -2.22 -5.74
C PHE A 108 -9.73 -2.07 -4.24
N ILE A 109 -10.01 -0.89 -3.66
CA ILE A 109 -9.79 -0.63 -2.24
C ILE A 109 -10.57 -1.65 -1.40
N GLY A 110 -9.86 -2.38 -0.53
CA GLY A 110 -10.45 -3.41 0.32
C GLY A 110 -10.83 -4.71 -0.40
N ARG A 111 -10.54 -4.83 -1.71
CA ARG A 111 -10.92 -6.00 -2.54
C ARG A 111 -9.72 -6.70 -3.17
N LEU A 112 -8.71 -5.94 -3.57
CA LEU A 112 -7.48 -6.49 -4.16
C LEU A 112 -6.50 -6.89 -3.06
N ILE A 113 -6.09 -8.15 -3.08
CA ILE A 113 -4.96 -8.67 -2.31
C ILE A 113 -3.85 -9.03 -3.30
N ILE A 114 -2.67 -8.46 -3.10
CA ILE A 114 -1.47 -8.80 -3.88
C ILE A 114 -0.59 -9.77 -3.11
N SER A 115 0.19 -10.57 -3.82
CA SER A 115 1.30 -11.32 -3.24
C SER A 115 2.59 -10.52 -3.41
N PHE A 116 3.25 -10.20 -2.30
CA PHE A 116 4.54 -9.53 -2.31
C PHE A 116 5.39 -10.04 -1.16
N LYS A 117 6.48 -10.73 -1.47
CA LYS A 117 7.45 -11.20 -0.48
C LYS A 117 8.40 -10.06 -0.10
N LYS A 118 8.22 -9.50 1.10
CA LYS A 118 9.18 -8.54 1.67
C LYS A 118 10.41 -9.27 2.20
N GLU A 119 11.49 -9.29 1.42
CA GLU A 119 12.80 -9.78 1.87
C GLU A 119 13.60 -8.73 2.66
N PHE A 120 12.99 -7.57 2.90
CA PHE A 120 13.59 -6.45 3.62
C PHE A 120 12.62 -5.89 4.67
N ARG A 121 13.19 -5.22 5.67
CA ARG A 121 12.41 -4.63 6.78
C ARG A 121 11.65 -3.36 6.38
N ALA A 122 12.18 -2.59 5.42
CA ALA A 122 11.63 -1.29 5.04
C ALA A 122 10.15 -1.36 4.66
N SER A 123 9.32 -0.51 5.28
CA SER A 123 7.89 -0.40 4.97
C SER A 123 7.55 0.69 3.96
N TYR A 124 8.52 1.54 3.62
CA TYR A 124 8.33 2.70 2.75
C TYR A 124 9.29 2.64 1.56
N LEU A 125 8.80 2.26 0.39
CA LEU A 125 9.63 2.01 -0.79
C LEU A 125 9.44 3.08 -1.86
N ARG A 126 10.45 3.23 -2.71
CA ARG A 126 10.33 3.96 -3.97
C ARG A 126 9.81 2.99 -5.02
N LEU A 127 8.63 3.25 -5.58
CA LEU A 127 7.95 2.26 -6.42
C LEU A 127 8.79 1.86 -7.64
N GLU A 128 9.52 2.81 -8.24
CA GLU A 128 10.35 2.56 -9.42
C GLU A 128 11.43 1.49 -9.20
N LYS A 129 11.86 1.27 -7.95
CA LYS A 129 12.88 0.26 -7.61
C LYS A 129 12.33 -1.15 -7.44
N HIS A 130 11.01 -1.28 -7.30
CA HIS A 130 10.36 -2.54 -6.93
C HIS A 130 9.19 -2.89 -7.85
N TYR A 131 8.91 -2.09 -8.88
CA TYR A 131 7.74 -2.25 -9.75
C TYR A 131 7.63 -3.64 -10.40
N ASN A 132 8.77 -4.20 -10.82
CA ASN A 132 8.82 -5.52 -11.45
C ASN A 132 8.63 -6.68 -10.46
N ASN A 133 8.51 -6.39 -9.16
CA ASN A 133 8.30 -7.37 -8.11
C ASN A 133 6.82 -7.45 -7.67
N PHE A 134 5.94 -6.65 -8.28
CA PHE A 134 4.49 -6.66 -8.07
C PHE A 134 3.77 -7.51 -9.13
#